data_AF-A0A0H3J6A4-F1
#
_entry.id   AF-A0A0H3J6A4-F1
#
_cell.length_a   1.000
_cell.length_b   1.000
_cell.length_c   1.000
_cell.angle_alpha   90.00
_cell.angle_beta   90.00
_cell.angle_gamma   90.00
#
_symmetry.space_group_name_H-M   'P 1'
#
loop_
_entity.id
_entity.type
_entity.pdbx_description
1 polymer ?
#
loop_
_entity_poly.entity_id
_entity_poly.type
_entity_poly.pdbx_seq_one_letter_code
_entity_poly.pdbx_strand_id
1 'polypeptide(L)'
;MKKLILIGISGFKKLIESNCYFIDKSLLIREFIENSSEIMLIPRPRRFGKTLNMSMIKYFFDIREESKNLFDGLKIEKCENIKSLKGKYPVIYIF
;
A
#
# COMPACT_ATOMS: atom_id res chain seq x y z
N MET A 1 -24.01 3.34 3.20
CA MET A 1 -23.59 2.41 4.27
C MET A 1 -22.45 3.01 5.07
N LYS A 2 -22.47 2.89 6.41
CA LYS A 2 -21.41 3.40 7.29
C LYS A 2 -20.22 2.43 7.25
N LYS A 3 -19.03 2.90 6.86
CA LYS A 3 -17.82 2.06 6.85
C LYS A 3 -17.37 1.76 8.29
N LEU A 4 -16.96 0.52 8.55
CA LEU A 4 -16.48 0.09 9.86
C LEU A 4 -15.02 0.52 10.05
N ILE A 5 -14.67 0.95 11.26
CA ILE A 5 -13.27 1.18 11.68
C ILE A 5 -12.82 -0.10 12.39
N LEU A 6 -12.02 -0.92 11.71
CA LEU A 6 -11.49 -2.15 12.30
C LEU A 6 -10.20 -1.88 13.07
N ILE A 7 -10.22 -2.23 14.35
CA ILE A 7 -9.05 -2.12 15.24
C ILE A 7 -8.23 -3.41 15.12
N GLY A 8 -6.91 -3.26 15.01
CA GLY A 8 -6.00 -4.41 14.98
C GLY A 8 -5.76 -5.04 13.60
N ILE A 9 -6.38 -4.50 12.53
CA ILE A 9 -6.07 -4.92 11.16
C ILE A 9 -4.92 -4.09 10.60
N SER A 10 -3.88 -4.79 10.15
CA SER A 10 -2.67 -4.19 9.59
C SER A 10 -2.34 -4.66 8.17
N GLY A 11 -3.25 -5.39 7.51
CA GLY A 11 -3.08 -5.86 6.13
C GLY A 11 -3.93 -5.04 5.16
N PHE A 12 -3.29 -4.47 4.14
CA PHE A 12 -3.93 -3.57 3.17
C PHE A 12 -5.05 -4.27 2.39
N LYS A 13 -4.76 -5.42 1.76
CA LYS A 13 -5.74 -6.21 0.99
C LYS A 13 -7.00 -6.49 1.80
N LYS A 14 -6.85 -7.07 2.99
CA LYS A 14 -7.97 -7.37 3.89
C LYS A 14 -8.79 -6.13 4.24
N LEU A 15 -8.13 -4.99 4.48
CA LEU A 15 -8.81 -3.74 4.85
C LEU A 15 -9.66 -3.20 3.70
N ILE A 16 -9.14 -3.23 2.46
CA ILE A 16 -9.86 -2.78 1.26
C ILE A 16 -11.02 -3.74 0.93
N GLU A 17 -10.77 -5.05 0.90
CA GLU A 17 -11.79 -6.06 0.59
C GLU A 17 -12.93 -6.11 1.62
N SER A 18 -12.62 -5.82 2.90
CA SER A 18 -13.63 -5.73 3.96
C SER A 18 -14.45 -4.43 3.89
N ASN A 19 -14.27 -3.59 2.86
CA ASN A 19 -14.91 -2.29 2.68
C ASN A 19 -14.86 -1.40 3.94
N CYS A 20 -13.72 -1.44 4.63
CA CYS A 20 -13.51 -0.74 5.88
C CYS A 20 -13.09 0.71 5.65
N TYR A 21 -13.10 1.49 6.72
CA TYR A 21 -12.57 2.84 6.69
C TYR A 21 -11.05 2.79 6.47
N PHE A 22 -10.62 3.30 5.31
CA PHE A 22 -9.22 3.41 4.91
C PHE A 22 -8.86 4.88 4.73
N ILE A 23 -7.78 5.32 5.35
CA ILE A 23 -7.19 6.64 5.06
C ILE A 23 -6.21 6.45 3.92
N ASP A 24 -6.55 7.01 2.76
CA ASP A 24 -5.74 6.88 1.56
C ASP A 24 -4.39 7.61 1.69
N LYS A 25 -3.33 6.80 1.90
CA LYS A 25 -1.91 7.17 1.88
C LYS A 25 -1.17 6.56 0.68
N SER A 26 -1.88 6.18 -0.38
CA SER A 26 -1.29 5.48 -1.53
C SER A 26 -0.21 6.28 -2.26
N LEU A 27 -0.19 7.62 -2.13
CA LEU A 27 0.91 8.46 -2.62
C LEU A 27 2.27 8.17 -1.95
N LEU A 28 2.30 7.46 -0.83
CA LEU A 28 3.55 6.94 -0.27
C LEU A 28 4.31 6.06 -1.27
N ILE A 29 3.61 5.34 -2.16
CA ILE A 29 4.23 4.53 -3.22
C ILE A 29 5.01 5.44 -4.18
N ARG A 30 4.43 6.58 -4.54
CA ARG A 30 5.10 7.59 -5.35
C ARG A 30 6.34 8.13 -4.67
N GLU A 31 6.21 8.53 -3.41
CA GLU A 31 7.33 9.00 -2.60
C GLU A 31 8.43 7.94 -2.53
N PHE A 32 8.10 6.65 -2.46
CA PHE A 32 9.08 5.57 -2.44
C PHE A 32 9.86 5.43 -3.75
N ILE A 33 9.21 5.61 -4.90
CA ILE A 33 9.85 5.48 -6.22
C ILE A 33 10.67 6.72 -6.57
N GLU A 34 10.18 7.90 -6.23
CA GLU A 34 10.84 9.17 -6.55
C GLU A 34 11.98 9.49 -5.57
N ASN A 35 12.12 8.72 -4.49
CA ASN A 35 13.20 8.91 -3.53
C ASN A 35 14.51 8.29 -4.04
N SER A 36 15.60 9.06 -3.95
CA SER A 36 16.95 8.65 -4.38
C SER A 36 17.74 7.86 -3.32
N SER A 37 17.14 7.55 -2.17
CA SER A 37 17.79 6.85 -1.08
C SER A 37 17.89 5.34 -1.38
N GLU A 38 19.08 4.77 -1.20
CA GLU A 38 19.29 3.32 -1.38
C GLU A 38 18.52 2.50 -0.33
N ILE A 39 18.35 3.05 0.88
CA ILE A 39 17.67 2.41 2.00
C ILE A 39 16.70 3.39 2.62
N MET A 40 15.42 3.01 2.71
CA MET A 40 14.40 3.77 3.43
C MET A 40 14.06 3.08 4.76
N LEU A 41 14.43 3.73 5.87
CA LEU A 41 14.05 3.30 7.21
C LEU A 41 12.80 4.07 7.66
N ILE A 42 11.78 3.37 8.15
CA ILE A 42 10.56 3.98 8.68
C ILE A 42 10.47 3.78 10.21
N PRO A 43 11.34 4.44 11.03
CA PRO A 43 11.33 4.27 12.48
C PRO A 43 10.13 5.02 13.09
N ARG A 44 9.63 4.61 14.28
CA ARG A 44 8.69 5.31 15.21
C ARG A 44 7.53 6.19 14.63
N PRO A 45 6.54 6.62 15.43
CA PRO A 45 6.07 6.01 16.66
C PRO A 45 5.35 4.68 16.39
N ARG A 46 5.01 3.96 17.46
CA ARG A 46 4.28 2.68 17.40
C ARG A 46 2.83 2.93 16.92
N ARG A 47 2.21 1.93 16.27
CA ARG A 47 0.81 1.96 15.78
C ARG A 47 0.49 3.03 14.73
N PHE A 48 1.50 3.54 14.02
CA PHE A 48 1.32 4.56 12.98
C PHE A 48 0.95 4.01 11.58
N GLY A 49 0.57 2.73 11.50
CA GLY A 49 0.19 2.09 10.24
C GLY A 49 1.36 1.69 9.33
N LYS A 50 2.57 1.57 9.87
CA LYS A 50 3.77 1.16 9.10
C LYS A 50 3.57 -0.19 8.41
N THR A 51 3.12 -1.21 9.15
CA THR A 51 2.81 -2.54 8.60
C THR A 51 1.75 -2.48 7.51
N LEU A 52 0.69 -1.68 7.70
CA LEU A 52 -0.36 -1.47 6.70
C LEU A 52 0.22 -0.89 5.42
N ASN A 53 1.02 0.17 5.54
CA ASN A 53 1.66 0.84 4.41
C ASN A 53 2.67 -0.08 3.69
N MET A 54 3.47 -0.86 4.43
CA MET A 54 4.40 -1.84 3.84
C MET A 54 3.64 -2.92 3.07
N SER A 55 2.53 -3.41 3.62
CA SER A 55 1.68 -4.37 2.90
C SER A 55 1.06 -3.74 1.64
N MET A 56 0.66 -2.46 1.69
CA MET A 56 0.17 -1.73 0.51
C MET A 56 1.24 -1.64 -0.58
N ILE A 57 2.48 -1.27 -0.23
CA ILE A 57 3.61 -1.23 -1.16
C ILE A 57 3.86 -2.62 -1.77
N LYS A 58 3.84 -3.69 -0.95
CA LYS A 58 3.95 -5.08 -1.42
C LYS A 58 2.90 -5.38 -2.49
N TYR A 59 1.62 -5.19 -2.17
CA TYR A 59 0.52 -5.47 -3.10
C TYR A 59 0.59 -4.62 -4.36
N PHE A 60 1.18 -3.42 -4.31
CA PHE A 60 1.33 -2.59 -5.48
C PHE A 60 2.32 -3.18 -6.48
N PHE A 61 3.48 -3.66 -6.02
CA PHE A 61 4.55 -4.10 -6.93
C PHE A 61 4.56 -5.60 -7.23
N ASP A 62 4.14 -6.46 -6.29
CA ASP A 62 4.36 -7.91 -6.35
C ASP A 62 3.59 -8.57 -7.51
N ILE A 63 4.31 -9.17 -8.45
CA ILE A 63 3.76 -9.91 -9.61
C ILE A 63 2.94 -11.13 -9.21
N ARG A 64 3.17 -11.68 -8.00
CA ARG A 64 2.47 -12.88 -7.51
C ARG A 64 1.14 -12.56 -6.85
N GLU A 65 0.88 -11.29 -6.57
CA GLU A 65 -0.32 -10.87 -5.86
C GLU A 65 -1.38 -10.35 -6.83
N GLU A 66 -2.62 -10.81 -6.68
CA GLU A 66 -3.74 -10.28 -7.44
C GLU A 66 -4.17 -8.93 -6.84
N SER A 67 -3.67 -7.84 -7.42
CA SER A 67 -3.82 -6.47 -6.87
C SER A 67 -4.56 -5.50 -7.77
N LYS A 68 -5.10 -5.95 -8.92
CA LYS A 68 -5.75 -5.10 -9.93
C LYS A 68 -6.77 -4.16 -9.31
N ASN A 69 -7.66 -4.67 -8.47
CA ASN A 69 -8.78 -3.90 -7.92
C ASN A 69 -8.48 -3.26 -6.55
N LEU A 70 -7.34 -3.60 -5.91
CA LEU A 70 -7.03 -3.14 -4.55
C LEU A 70 -6.75 -1.63 -4.47
N PHE A 71 -6.40 -1.03 -5.60
CA PHE A 71 -6.02 0.38 -5.69
C PHE A 71 -7.08 1.25 -6.37
N ASP A 72 -8.21 0.66 -6.76
CA ASP A 72 -9.26 1.37 -7.48
C ASP A 72 -9.78 2.56 -6.67
N GLY A 73 -9.77 3.74 -7.30
CA GLY A 73 -10.19 4.99 -6.67
C GLY A 73 -9.18 5.59 -5.67
N LEU A 74 -8.03 4.95 -5.42
CA LEU A 74 -6.96 5.54 -4.61
C LEU A 74 -6.17 6.58 -5.41
N LYS A 75 -5.57 7.55 -4.70
CA LYS A 75 -4.80 8.66 -5.32
C LYS A 75 -3.66 8.17 -6.23
N ILE A 76 -3.02 7.04 -5.92
CA ILE A 76 -1.91 6.51 -6.73
C ILE A 76 -2.33 6.15 -8.17
N GLU A 77 -3.59 5.79 -8.40
CA GLU A 77 -4.09 5.45 -9.75
C GLU A 77 -4.10 6.65 -10.71
N LYS A 78 -4.01 7.88 -10.17
CA LYS A 78 -3.89 9.11 -10.97
C LYS A 78 -2.46 9.42 -11.41
N CYS A 79 -1.46 8.68 -10.91
CA CYS A 79 -0.05 8.88 -11.25
C CYS A 79 0.34 7.90 -12.36
N GLU A 80 0.13 8.24 -13.63
CA GLU A 80 0.27 7.30 -14.76
C GLU A 80 1.63 6.60 -14.83
N ASN A 81 2.72 7.36 -14.71
CA ASN A 81 4.09 6.83 -14.76
C ASN A 81 4.30 5.73 -13.70
N ILE A 82 3.77 5.94 -12.50
CA ILE A 82 3.94 5.03 -11.36
C ILE A 82 2.93 3.89 -11.41
N LYS A 83 1.69 4.16 -11.81
CA LYS A 83 0.66 3.14 -12.06
C LYS A 83 1.15 2.07 -13.03
N SER A 84 1.96 2.45 -14.01
CA SER A 84 2.57 1.51 -14.96
C SER A 84 3.46 0.45 -14.28
N LEU A 85 3.93 0.69 -13.06
CA LEU A 85 4.83 -0.21 -12.31
C LEU A 85 4.06 -1.24 -11.47
N LYS A 86 2.73 -1.15 -11.43
CA LYS A 86 1.86 -2.03 -10.66
C LYS A 86 1.98 -3.48 -11.13
N GLY A 87 2.23 -4.40 -10.20
CA GLY A 87 2.31 -5.84 -10.44
C GLY A 87 3.40 -6.25 -11.43
N LYS A 88 4.54 -5.54 -11.45
CA LYS A 88 5.66 -5.79 -12.39
C LYS A 88 6.91 -6.42 -11.77
N TYR A 89 7.04 -6.41 -10.44
CA TYR A 89 8.27 -6.86 -9.77
C TYR A 89 8.02 -8.03 -8.82
N PRO A 90 8.93 -9.01 -8.72
CA PRO A 90 8.92 -9.94 -7.60
C PRO A 90 9.32 -9.20 -6.32
N VAL A 91 8.45 -9.22 -5.30
CA VAL A 91 8.72 -8.53 -4.03
C VAL A 91 9.12 -9.52 -2.95
N ILE A 92 10.34 -9.44 -2.45
CA ILE A 92 10.71 -10.18 -1.25
C ILE A 92 10.13 -9.43 -0.05
N TYR A 93 9.18 -10.07 0.63
CA TYR A 93 8.53 -9.53 1.80
C TYR A 93 8.84 -10.44 2.99
N ILE A 94 9.67 -9.96 3.91
CA ILE A 94 10.07 -10.68 5.12
C ILE A 94 9.36 -10.02 6.31
N PHE A 95 8.63 -10.83 7.08
CA PHE A 95 8.03 -10.43 8.36
C PHE A 95 8.83 -11.03 9.50
#